data_AF-A0A1H7GI83-F1
#
_entry.id   AF-A0A1H7GI83-F1
#
_cell.length_a   1.000
_cell.length_b   1.000
_cell.length_c   1.000
_cell.angle_alpha   90.00
_cell.angle_beta   90.00
_cell.angle_gamma   90.00
#
_symmetry.space_group_name_H-M   'P 1'
#
loop_
_entity.id
_entity.type
_entity.pdbx_description
1 polymer ?
#
loop_
_entity_poly.entity_id
_entity_poly.type
_entity_poly.pdbx_seq_one_letter_code
_entity_poly.pdbx_strand_id
1 'polypeptide(L)'
;MASLFHLLFELIRIPILSFIYGAIIWLVINKILKYKGLKKRFLIPLICITFFIWRFSYWRNNGMGDYGRVPITSDYQLEMIDFSNASLDKNGVSKITSIDELYKEGNLIYIKGWNEYEIFNIENEMVKENLTESEFVREGGNLNKLMSSSEFHSQHWGLLTLLFL
;
A
#
# COMPACT_ATOMS: atom_id res chain seq x y z
N MET A 1 -0.74 1.66 -21.74
CA MET A 1 -1.22 0.26 -21.94
C MET A 1 -1.41 -0.47 -20.62
N ALA A 2 -0.49 -0.32 -19.65
CA ALA A 2 -0.62 -0.89 -18.30
C ALA A 2 -1.92 -0.50 -17.60
N SER A 3 -2.30 0.79 -17.64
CA SER A 3 -3.54 1.31 -17.04
C SER A 3 -4.82 0.65 -17.58
N LEU A 4 -4.89 0.34 -18.88
CA LEU A 4 -6.05 -0.33 -19.49
C LEU A 4 -6.14 -1.79 -19.03
N PHE A 5 -5.01 -2.50 -18.98
CA PHE A 5 -4.94 -3.87 -18.49
C PHE A 5 -5.31 -3.95 -17.01
N HIS A 6 -4.84 -2.99 -16.21
CA HIS A 6 -5.17 -2.88 -14.79
C HIS A 6 -6.66 -2.57 -14.57
N LEU A 7 -7.25 -1.70 -15.38
CA LEU A 7 -8.69 -1.43 -15.34
C LEU A 7 -9.48 -2.70 -15.66
N LEU A 8 -9.07 -3.43 -16.70
CA LEU A 8 -9.72 -4.68 -17.10
C LEU A 8 -9.61 -5.75 -16.00
N PHE A 9 -8.44 -5.86 -15.37
CA PHE A 9 -8.20 -6.76 -14.24
C PHE A 9 -9.10 -6.42 -13.03
N GLU A 10 -9.17 -5.14 -12.64
CA GLU A 10 -10.03 -4.71 -11.54
C GLU A 10 -11.52 -4.87 -11.87
N LEU A 11 -11.94 -4.64 -13.13
CA LEU A 11 -13.31 -4.90 -13.59
C LEU A 11 -13.72 -6.38 -13.46
N ILE A 12 -12.78 -7.32 -13.53
CA ILE A 12 -13.04 -8.75 -13.32
C ILE A 12 -12.96 -9.10 -11.83
N ARG A 13 -11.96 -8.56 -11.12
CA ARG A 13 -11.67 -8.87 -9.72
C ARG A 13 -12.75 -8.37 -8.77
N ILE A 14 -13.25 -7.15 -8.97
CA ILE A 14 -14.23 -6.51 -8.09
C ILE A 14 -15.55 -7.30 -8.04
N PRO A 15 -16.17 -7.70 -9.17
CA PRO A 15 -17.37 -8.54 -9.16
C PRO A 15 -17.19 -9.87 -8.42
N ILE A 16 -16.06 -10.56 -8.62
CA ILE A 16 -15.76 -11.83 -7.96
C ILE A 16 -15.68 -11.64 -6.44
N LEU A 17 -14.93 -10.64 -5.99
CA LEU A 17 -14.79 -10.36 -4.55
C LEU A 17 -16.12 -9.92 -3.93
N SER A 18 -16.87 -9.03 -4.60
CA SER A 18 -18.19 -8.59 -4.14
C SER A 18 -19.15 -9.77 -3.98
N PHE A 19 -19.13 -10.74 -4.90
CA PHE A 19 -19.92 -11.96 -4.79
C PHE A 19 -19.51 -12.82 -3.59
N ILE A 20 -18.21 -13.06 -3.39
CA ILE A 20 -17.68 -13.85 -2.27
C ILE A 20 -18.07 -13.20 -0.93
N TYR A 21 -17.84 -11.89 -0.77
CA TYR A 21 -18.21 -11.18 0.44
C TYR A 21 -19.73 -11.17 0.67
N GLY A 22 -20.52 -10.99 -0.39
CA GLY A 22 -21.97 -11.11 -0.34
C GLY A 22 -22.44 -12.47 0.18
N ALA A 23 -21.82 -13.55 -0.29
CA ALA A 23 -22.12 -14.90 0.16
C ALA A 23 -21.75 -15.12 1.65
N ILE A 24 -20.59 -14.62 2.09
CA ILE A 24 -20.14 -14.72 3.49
C ILE A 24 -21.09 -13.95 4.42
N ILE A 25 -21.40 -12.69 4.10
CA ILE A 25 -22.32 -11.86 4.91
C ILE A 25 -23.70 -12.52 4.99
N TRP A 26 -24.18 -13.07 3.87
CA TRP A 26 -25.44 -13.79 3.85
C TRP A 26 -25.43 -15.03 4.75
N LEU A 27 -24.33 -15.80 4.76
CA LEU A 27 -24.15 -16.94 5.65
C LEU A 27 -24.18 -16.50 7.12
N VAL A 28 -23.49 -15.42 7.47
CA VAL A 28 -23.47 -14.86 8.83
C VAL A 28 -24.88 -14.45 9.26
N ILE A 29 -25.59 -13.67 8.45
CA ILE A 29 -26.94 -13.18 8.77
C ILE A 29 -27.93 -14.34 8.97
N ASN A 30 -27.89 -15.36 8.13
CA ASN A 30 -28.86 -16.45 8.19
C ASN A 30 -28.50 -17.56 9.17
N LYS A 31 -27.22 -17.97 9.24
CA LYS A 31 -26.82 -19.07 10.13
C LYS A 31 -26.54 -18.60 11.54
N ILE A 32 -25.87 -17.46 11.71
CA ILE A 32 -25.44 -16.97 13.02
C ILE A 32 -26.54 -16.11 13.63
N LEU A 33 -26.97 -15.07 12.91
CA LEU A 33 -27.96 -14.11 13.43
C LEU A 33 -29.42 -14.58 13.29
N LYS A 34 -29.67 -15.68 12.56
CA LYS A 34 -30.99 -16.30 12.35
C LYS A 34 -32.07 -15.34 11.85
N TYR A 35 -31.69 -14.29 11.12
CA TYR A 35 -32.63 -13.26 10.70
C TYR A 35 -33.45 -13.71 9.48
N LYS A 36 -34.71 -14.10 9.70
CA LYS A 36 -35.57 -14.71 8.66
C LYS A 36 -36.27 -13.73 7.71
N GLY A 37 -36.18 -12.42 7.96
CA GLY A 37 -36.95 -11.41 7.21
C GLY A 37 -36.33 -10.96 5.88
N LEU A 38 -35.05 -11.23 5.65
CA LEU A 38 -34.33 -10.72 4.48
C LEU A 38 -34.45 -11.67 3.28
N LYS A 39 -35.22 -11.25 2.27
CA LYS A 39 -35.36 -12.00 1.01
C LYS A 39 -34.04 -11.98 0.23
N LYS A 40 -33.47 -13.17 -0.01
CA LYS A 40 -32.17 -13.37 -0.68
C LYS A 40 -32.02 -12.59 -2.00
N ARG A 41 -33.12 -12.50 -2.76
CA ARG A 41 -33.19 -11.81 -4.07
C ARG A 41 -32.89 -10.31 -4.03
N PHE A 42 -32.99 -9.67 -2.85
CA PHE A 42 -32.70 -8.24 -2.69
C PHE A 42 -31.40 -7.99 -1.94
N LEU A 43 -31.07 -8.83 -0.96
CA LEU A 43 -29.88 -8.64 -0.15
C LEU A 43 -28.58 -8.87 -0.95
N ILE A 44 -28.52 -9.94 -1.77
CA ILE A 44 -27.30 -10.28 -2.50
C ILE A 44 -26.94 -9.18 -3.53
N PRO A 45 -27.87 -8.70 -4.39
CA PRO A 45 -27.57 -7.60 -5.29
C PRO A 45 -27.22 -6.31 -4.55
N LEU A 46 -27.91 -6.00 -3.45
CA LEU A 46 -27.63 -4.80 -2.64
C LEU A 46 -26.21 -4.83 -2.09
N ILE A 47 -25.79 -5.93 -1.47
CA ILE A 47 -24.43 -6.09 -0.94
C ILE A 47 -23.41 -5.99 -2.09
N CYS A 48 -23.64 -6.69 -3.20
CA CYS A 48 -22.72 -6.65 -4.34
C CYS A 48 -22.58 -5.22 -4.91
N ILE A 49 -23.68 -4.48 -5.06
CA ILE A 49 -23.67 -3.09 -5.54
C ILE A 49 -22.99 -2.17 -4.53
N THR A 50 -23.28 -2.30 -3.23
CA THR A 50 -22.64 -1.50 -2.19
C THR A 50 -21.13 -1.76 -2.13
N PHE A 51 -20.69 -3.02 -2.21
CA PHE A 51 -19.26 -3.36 -2.27
C PHE A 51 -18.61 -2.90 -3.57
N PHE A 52 -19.32 -2.98 -4.71
CA PHE A 52 -18.84 -2.45 -5.98
C PHE A 52 -18.64 -0.93 -5.90
N ILE A 53 -19.64 -0.17 -5.45
CA ILE A 53 -19.54 1.29 -5.29
C ILE A 53 -18.46 1.65 -4.27
N TRP A 54 -18.39 0.94 -3.14
CA TRP A 54 -17.34 1.15 -2.13
C TRP A 54 -15.94 0.86 -2.67
N ARG A 55 -15.79 -0.14 -3.53
CA ARG A 55 -14.53 -0.45 -4.25
C ARG A 55 -14.14 0.61 -5.28
N PHE A 56 -15.05 1.47 -5.72
CA PHE A 56 -14.72 2.65 -6.54
C PHE A 56 -14.76 3.96 -5.75
N SER A 57 -15.00 3.89 -4.44
CA SER A 57 -15.10 5.07 -3.59
C SER A 57 -13.72 5.61 -3.22
N TYR A 58 -13.59 6.94 -3.15
CA TYR A 58 -12.36 7.63 -2.76
C TYR A 58 -11.83 7.20 -1.37
N TRP A 59 -12.72 6.72 -0.49
CA TRP A 59 -12.34 6.22 0.85
C TRP A 59 -11.45 4.99 0.79
N ARG A 60 -11.50 4.25 -0.33
CA ARG A 60 -10.62 3.12 -0.60
C ARG A 60 -9.63 3.56 -1.66
N ASN A 61 -8.52 4.17 -1.24
CA ASN A 61 -7.38 4.37 -2.13
C ASN A 61 -6.88 2.98 -2.57
N ASN A 62 -7.40 2.51 -3.70
CA ASN A 62 -7.16 1.17 -4.21
C ASN A 62 -5.89 1.06 -5.03
N GLY A 63 -5.14 2.17 -5.16
CA GLY A 63 -4.19 2.29 -6.26
C GLY A 63 -4.94 1.99 -7.57
N MET A 64 -5.95 2.79 -7.92
CA MET A 64 -6.47 2.72 -9.29
C MET A 64 -5.33 3.15 -10.22
N GLY A 65 -4.59 2.16 -10.72
CA GLY A 65 -3.40 2.35 -11.54
C GLY A 65 -2.12 2.04 -10.78
N ASP A 66 -1.10 2.81 -11.13
CA ASP A 66 0.30 2.57 -10.83
C ASP A 66 0.74 3.06 -9.42
N TYR A 67 -0.21 3.22 -8.49
CA TYR A 67 0.04 3.86 -7.20
C TYR A 67 0.16 2.84 -6.06
N GLY A 68 1.30 2.84 -5.37
CA GLY A 68 1.57 2.02 -4.19
C GLY A 68 1.62 2.86 -2.91
N ARG A 69 1.28 2.27 -1.76
CA ARG A 69 1.40 2.94 -0.45
C ARG A 69 1.91 1.98 0.61
N VAL A 70 2.85 2.43 1.43
CA VAL A 70 3.35 1.70 2.60
C VAL A 70 3.30 2.61 3.83
N PRO A 71 2.41 2.37 4.82
CA PRO A 71 2.44 3.12 6.07
C PRO A 71 3.73 2.79 6.85
N ILE A 72 4.47 3.81 7.25
CA ILE A 72 5.71 3.67 8.03
C ILE A 72 5.43 3.89 9.51
N THR A 73 4.68 4.94 9.84
CA THR A 73 4.13 5.24 11.18
C THR A 73 2.72 5.82 11.04
N SER A 74 2.12 6.35 12.12
CA SER A 74 0.83 7.04 12.05
C SER A 74 0.87 8.28 11.15
N ASP A 75 2.04 8.93 11.08
CA ASP A 75 2.19 10.23 10.45
C ASP A 75 2.97 10.13 9.13
N TYR A 76 3.77 9.08 8.97
CA TYR A 76 4.62 8.86 7.80
C TYR A 76 4.15 7.69 6.95
N GLN A 77 4.14 7.90 5.64
CA GLN A 77 3.89 6.85 4.66
C GLN A 77 4.81 7.00 3.45
N LEU A 78 5.17 5.87 2.86
CA LEU A 78 5.74 5.82 1.54
C LEU A 78 4.60 5.87 0.51
N GLU A 79 4.66 6.78 -0.44
CA GLU A 79 3.82 6.76 -1.64
C GLU A 79 4.69 6.39 -2.83
N MET A 80 4.14 5.62 -3.76
CA MET A 80 4.86 5.12 -4.93
C MET A 80 4.05 5.41 -6.17
N ILE A 81 4.73 5.87 -7.22
CA ILE A 81 4.16 6.05 -8.56
C ILE A 81 4.88 5.09 -9.49
N ASP A 82 4.14 4.32 -10.28
CA ASP A 82 4.63 3.29 -11.20
C ASP A 82 5.44 2.17 -10.52
N PHE A 83 5.34 2.06 -9.19
CA PHE A 83 6.14 1.16 -8.35
C PHE A 83 7.67 1.32 -8.54
N SER A 84 8.10 2.32 -9.28
CA SER A 84 9.50 2.58 -9.64
C SER A 84 10.11 3.64 -8.74
N ASN A 85 9.39 4.75 -8.52
CA ASN A 85 9.85 5.86 -7.71
C ASN A 85 8.89 6.10 -6.54
N ALA A 86 9.46 6.34 -5.37
CA ALA A 86 8.70 6.62 -4.16
C ALA A 86 8.95 8.03 -3.60
N SER A 87 8.01 8.49 -2.78
CA SER A 87 8.15 9.64 -1.90
C SER A 87 7.84 9.24 -0.46
N LEU A 88 8.50 9.91 0.48
CA LEU A 88 8.17 9.82 1.89
C LEU A 88 7.30 11.01 2.26
N ASP A 89 6.06 10.74 2.63
CA ASP A 89 5.05 11.73 2.93
C ASP A 89 4.75 11.77 4.43
N LYS A 90 4.65 12.99 4.98
CA LYS A 90 4.17 13.23 6.34
C LYS A 90 2.81 13.91 6.29
N ASN A 91 1.76 13.25 6.77
CA ASN A 91 0.39 13.79 6.78
C ASN A 91 -0.07 14.34 5.40
N GLY A 92 0.35 13.70 4.32
CA GLY A 92 0.03 14.10 2.94
C GLY A 92 0.91 15.22 2.37
N VAL A 93 2.01 15.57 3.03
CA VAL A 93 3.02 16.51 2.51
C VAL A 93 4.32 15.75 2.29
N SER A 94 4.81 15.70 1.05
CA SER A 94 6.07 15.04 0.71
C SER A 94 7.26 15.72 1.41
N LYS A 95 8.06 14.90 2.10
CA LYS A 95 9.29 15.29 2.77
C LYS A 95 10.52 14.90 1.97
N ILE A 96 10.49 13.72 1.36
CA ILE A 96 11.55 13.23 0.47
C ILE A 96 10.88 12.74 -0.81
N THR A 97 11.49 13.04 -1.95
CA THR A 97 10.99 12.66 -3.28
C THR A 97 12.07 11.88 -4.03
N SER A 98 11.68 11.09 -5.03
CA SER A 98 12.61 10.38 -5.91
C SER A 98 13.44 9.30 -5.21
N ILE A 99 12.77 8.48 -4.40
CA ILE A 99 13.35 7.31 -3.73
C ILE A 99 13.32 6.12 -4.70
N ASP A 100 14.48 5.67 -5.15
CA ASP A 100 14.62 4.52 -6.05
C ASP A 100 14.71 3.22 -5.24
N GLU A 101 15.62 3.21 -4.27
CA GLU A 101 15.81 2.09 -3.33
C GLU A 101 15.79 2.59 -1.90
N LEU A 102 15.30 1.76 -0.99
CA LEU A 102 15.26 2.07 0.43
C LEU A 102 15.30 0.85 1.31
N TYR A 103 15.63 1.05 2.58
CA TYR A 103 15.29 0.12 3.65
C TYR A 103 15.06 0.87 4.97
N LYS A 104 14.43 0.20 5.94
CA LYS A 104 14.12 0.79 7.25
C LYS A 104 14.70 -0.05 8.37
N GLU A 105 15.34 0.60 9.33
CA GLU A 105 15.78 -0.02 10.59
C GLU A 105 15.46 0.89 11.77
N GLY A 106 14.61 0.42 12.68
CA GLY A 106 14.14 1.25 13.80
C GLY A 106 13.46 2.53 13.30
N ASN A 107 13.97 3.68 13.73
CA ASN A 107 13.49 5.02 13.36
C ASN A 107 14.23 5.62 12.15
N LEU A 108 15.16 4.89 11.53
CA LEU A 108 15.93 5.36 10.39
C LEU A 108 15.40 4.74 9.09
N ILE A 109 15.29 5.59 8.07
CA ILE A 109 15.03 5.18 6.68
C ILE A 109 16.28 5.53 5.89
N TYR A 110 16.86 4.52 5.28
CA TYR A 110 18.05 4.62 4.44
C TYR A 110 17.59 4.61 3.00
N ILE A 111 17.99 5.63 2.26
CA ILE A 111 17.43 5.97 0.95
C ILE A 111 18.56 6.09 -0.05
N LYS A 112 18.31 5.61 -1.26
CA LYS A 112 19.11 5.86 -2.45
C LYS A 112 18.20 6.48 -3.48
N GLY A 113 18.51 7.72 -3.85
CA GLY A 113 17.98 8.37 -5.04
C GLY A 113 18.89 8.11 -6.22
N TRP A 114 18.67 8.83 -7.32
CA TRP A 114 19.36 8.57 -8.58
C TRP A 114 20.89 8.73 -8.48
N ASN A 115 21.37 9.78 -7.82
CA ASN A 115 22.80 10.11 -7.73
C ASN A 115 23.30 10.32 -6.30
N GLU A 116 22.44 10.11 -5.31
CA GLU A 116 22.74 10.42 -3.92
C GLU A 116 22.11 9.43 -2.97
N TYR A 117 22.69 9.39 -1.77
CA TYR A 117 22.17 8.62 -0.66
C TYR A 117 21.70 9.57 0.43
N GLU A 118 20.63 9.16 1.12
CA GLU A 118 20.06 9.91 2.22
C GLU A 118 19.79 8.99 3.42
N ILE A 119 19.87 9.56 4.63
CA ILE A 119 19.45 8.89 5.85
C ILE A 119 18.47 9.79 6.58
N PHE A 120 17.22 9.35 6.66
CA PHE A 120 16.13 10.08 7.29
C PHE A 120 15.80 9.48 8.66
N ASN A 121 15.78 10.32 9.71
CA ASN A 121 15.34 9.92 11.04
C ASN A 121 13.90 10.38 11.29
N ILE A 122 13.00 9.42 11.46
CA ILE A 122 11.56 9.64 11.66
C ILE A 122 11.27 10.37 12.98
N GLU A 123 12.09 10.15 14.02
CA GLU A 123 11.81 10.64 15.38
C GLU A 123 12.10 12.13 15.54
N ASN A 124 13.17 12.61 14.91
CA ASN A 124 13.62 14.01 15.04
C ASN A 124 13.67 14.77 13.71
N GLU A 125 13.20 14.15 12.62
CA GLU A 125 13.17 14.71 11.26
C GLU A 125 14.54 15.14 10.71
N MET A 126 15.64 14.67 11.30
CA MET A 126 16.97 14.96 10.76
C MET A 126 17.19 14.15 9.49
N VAL A 127 17.66 14.84 8.46
CA VAL A 127 18.03 14.25 7.17
C VAL A 127 19.51 14.49 6.94
N LYS A 128 20.25 13.42 6.65
CA LYS A 128 21.59 13.52 6.06
C LYS A 128 21.43 13.32 4.57
N GLU A 129 21.60 14.40 3.80
CA GLU A 129 21.33 14.46 2.36
C GLU A 129 22.63 14.51 1.56
N ASN A 130 22.57 14.30 0.24
CA ASN A 130 23.69 14.41 -0.69
C ASN A 130 24.90 13.54 -0.31
N LEU A 131 24.69 12.40 0.35
CA LEU A 131 25.78 11.52 0.76
C LEU A 131 26.32 10.78 -0.46
N THR A 132 27.65 10.71 -0.57
CA THR A 132 28.28 9.73 -1.44
C THR A 132 28.09 8.32 -0.89
N GLU A 133 28.26 7.28 -1.72
CA GLU A 133 28.19 5.88 -1.26
C GLU A 133 29.12 5.61 -0.07
N SER A 134 30.33 6.17 -0.10
CA SER A 134 31.32 6.01 0.96
C SER A 134 30.87 6.65 2.28
N GLU A 135 30.18 7.79 2.21
CA GLU A 135 29.67 8.50 3.36
C GLU A 135 28.42 7.82 3.90
N PHE A 136 27.53 7.37 3.02
CA PHE A 136 26.37 6.57 3.41
C PHE A 136 26.78 5.35 4.24
N VAL A 137 27.78 4.58 3.80
CA VAL A 137 28.29 3.43 4.55
C VAL A 137 28.94 3.88 5.88
N ARG A 138 29.71 4.97 5.87
CA ARG A 138 30.33 5.53 7.09
C ARG A 138 29.30 5.96 8.13
N GLU A 139 28.18 6.50 7.69
CA GLU A 139 27.06 6.93 8.54
C GLU A 139 26.14 5.76 8.97
N GLY A 140 26.54 4.51 8.66
CA GLY A 140 25.85 3.28 9.10
C GLY A 140 24.90 2.68 8.06
N GLY A 141 24.90 3.18 6.83
CA GLY A 141 24.15 2.61 5.71
C GLY A 141 24.70 1.25 5.25
N ASN A 142 23.83 0.39 4.74
CA ASN A 142 24.19 -0.93 4.21
C ASN A 142 23.60 -1.14 2.81
N LEU A 143 24.48 -1.13 1.81
CA LEU A 143 24.09 -1.25 0.39
C LEU A 143 23.38 -2.57 0.07
N ASN A 144 23.70 -3.65 0.78
CA ASN A 144 23.09 -4.96 0.52
C ASN A 144 21.65 -5.07 1.04
N LYS A 145 21.19 -4.10 1.84
CA LYS A 145 19.81 -4.04 2.33
C LYS A 145 18.92 -3.14 1.49
N LEU A 146 19.51 -2.30 0.63
CA LEU A 146 18.76 -1.47 -0.29
C LEU A 146 17.95 -2.37 -1.22
N MET A 147 16.65 -2.11 -1.28
CA MET A 147 15.73 -2.82 -2.13
C MET A 147 14.88 -1.79 -2.88
N SER A 148 14.43 -2.16 -4.06
CA SER A 148 13.55 -1.28 -4.84
C SER A 148 12.29 -0.93 -4.05
N SER A 149 11.72 0.25 -4.31
CA SER A 149 10.43 0.65 -3.72
C SER A 149 9.34 -0.40 -3.91
N SER A 150 9.30 -1.09 -5.06
CA SER A 150 8.39 -2.20 -5.32
C SER A 150 8.60 -3.40 -4.40
N GLU A 151 9.86 -3.76 -4.12
CA GLU A 151 10.22 -4.89 -3.27
C GLU A 151 9.91 -4.57 -1.81
N PHE A 152 10.22 -3.34 -1.37
CA PHE A 152 9.88 -2.86 -0.03
C PHE A 152 8.36 -2.94 0.22
N HIS A 153 7.56 -2.49 -0.75
CA HIS A 153 6.09 -2.62 -0.70
C HIS A 153 5.64 -4.08 -0.65
N SER A 154 6.21 -4.94 -1.50
CA SER A 154 5.88 -6.36 -1.56
C SER A 154 6.21 -7.07 -0.25
N GLN A 155 7.36 -6.80 0.38
CA GLN A 155 7.73 -7.38 1.65
C GLN A 155 6.81 -6.92 2.78
N HIS A 156 6.51 -5.63 2.85
CA HIS A 156 5.63 -5.08 3.88
C HIS A 156 4.23 -5.70 3.84
N TRP A 157 3.61 -5.72 2.65
CA TRP A 157 2.24 -6.22 2.50
C TRP A 157 2.16 -7.74 2.34
N GLY A 158 3.17 -8.37 1.74
CA GLY A 158 3.26 -9.83 1.61
C GLY A 158 3.28 -10.52 2.97
N LEU A 159 4.02 -9.95 3.93
CA LEU A 159 4.05 -10.44 5.30
C LEU A 159 2.70 -10.24 6.01
N LEU A 160 2.05 -9.10 5.80
CA LEU A 160 0.71 -8.83 6.35
C LEU A 160 -0.35 -9.75 5.75
N THR A 161 -0.28 -10.08 4.45
CA THR A 161 -1.21 -11.04 3.85
C THR A 161 -1.06 -12.45 4.43
N LEU A 162 0.13 -12.84 4.88
CA LEU A 162 0.34 -14.12 5.56
C LEU A 162 -0.12 -14.10 7.03
N LEU A 163 -0.13 -12.94 7.68
CA LEU A 163 -0.56 -12.80 9.09
C LEU A 163 -2.09 -12.66 9.25
N PHE A 164 -2.81 -12.36 8.17
CA PHE A 164 -4.26 -12.17 8.15
C PHE A 164 -5.03 -13.20 7.29
N LEU A 165 -4.36 -14.31 6.92
CA LEU A 165 -4.96 -15.53 6.38
C LEU A 165 -5.14 -16.56 7.51
#